data_AF-W0DSJ8-F1
#
_entry.id   AF-W0DSJ8-F1
#
_cell.length_a   1.000
_cell.length_b   1.000
_cell.length_c   1.000
_cell.angle_alpha   90.00
_cell.angle_beta   90.00
_cell.angle_gamma   90.00
#
_symmetry.space_group_name_H-M   'P 1'
#
loop_
_entity.id
_entity.type
_entity.pdbx_description
1 polymer ?
#
loop_
_entity_poly.entity_id
_entity_poly.type
_entity_poly.pdbx_seq_one_letter_code
_entity_poly.pdbx_strand_id
1 'polypeptide(L)'
;MLHRACVQRRAIPIEYVSKRRTAAIWFSPHTLVRDVARIHFRGYGSWSDNQPGYYVDLVPSRIYRVLGNSDHSRYVGPDADKEWNERVTLTFQLNPKLPENIRKTLCLEHEENRNRTVFDTLVIPDVRRALRRYVERSLQYRFFSGSLYHIWIPDNPPDP
;
A
#
# COMPACT_ATOMS: atom_id res chain seq x y z
N MET A 1 12.72 16.18 -3.13
CA MET A 1 13.76 15.75 -2.17
C MET A 1 13.75 14.24 -1.91
N LEU A 2 12.65 13.66 -1.40
CA LEU A 2 12.53 12.20 -1.21
C LEU A 2 12.80 11.39 -2.48
N HIS A 3 12.25 11.81 -3.62
CA HIS A 3 12.53 11.17 -4.91
C HIS A 3 14.03 11.09 -5.21
N ARG A 4 14.77 12.19 -4.98
CA ARG A 4 16.22 12.21 -5.14
C ARG A 4 16.92 11.26 -4.16
N ALA A 5 16.53 11.27 -2.89
CA ALA A 5 17.08 10.35 -1.89
C ALA A 5 16.83 8.87 -2.26
N CYS A 6 15.65 8.57 -2.81
CA CYS A 6 15.27 7.25 -3.30
C CYS A 6 16.15 6.81 -4.48
N VAL A 7 16.26 7.64 -5.51
CA VAL A 7 17.08 7.35 -6.69
C VAL A 7 18.57 7.22 -6.33
N GLN A 8 19.05 8.07 -5.41
CA GLN A 8 20.45 8.07 -4.99
C GLN A 8 20.77 7.08 -3.88
N ARG A 9 19.78 6.31 -3.40
CA ARG A 9 19.93 5.35 -2.29
C ARG A 9 20.58 5.99 -1.06
N ARG A 10 19.96 7.06 -0.55
CA ARG A 10 20.46 7.78 0.63
C ARG A 10 19.37 7.87 1.69
N ALA A 11 19.76 7.65 2.95
CA ALA A 11 18.92 7.96 4.08
C ALA A 11 18.77 9.48 4.21
N ILE A 12 17.60 9.96 4.60
CA ILE A 12 17.28 11.38 4.75
C ILE A 12 16.67 11.64 6.13
N PRO A 13 17.21 12.60 6.91
CA PRO A 13 16.66 12.92 8.21
C PRO A 13 15.48 13.87 8.02
N ILE A 14 14.29 13.43 8.40
CA ILE A 14 13.04 14.16 8.21
C ILE A 14 12.31 14.33 9.53
N GLU A 15 11.53 15.39 9.64
CA GLU A 15 10.50 15.53 10.66
C GLU A 15 9.14 15.17 10.04
N TYR A 16 8.52 14.11 10.54
CA TYR A 16 7.31 13.53 9.99
C TYR A 16 6.13 13.69 10.94
N VAL A 17 5.01 14.19 10.42
CA VAL A 17 3.76 14.37 11.15
C VAL A 17 2.89 13.12 10.95
N SER A 18 2.90 12.24 11.95
CA SER A 18 1.96 11.12 12.00
C SER A 18 0.60 11.57 12.56
N LYS A 19 -0.40 10.69 12.52
CA LYS A 19 -1.71 10.96 13.15
C LYS A 19 -1.63 11.19 14.66
N ARG A 20 -0.59 10.67 15.33
CA ARG A 20 -0.47 10.67 16.80
C ARG A 20 0.56 11.67 17.32
N ARG A 21 1.61 11.94 16.55
CA ARG A 21 2.73 12.80 16.94
C ARG A 21 3.57 13.23 15.75
N THR A 22 4.33 14.29 15.94
CA THR A 22 5.48 14.64 15.10
C THR A 22 6.73 13.93 15.64
N ALA A 23 7.57 13.39 14.75
CA ALA A 23 8.82 12.74 15.15
C ALA A 23 9.92 12.94 14.11
N ALA A 24 11.16 13.03 14.58
CA ALA A 24 12.35 12.94 13.74
C ALA A 24 12.62 11.49 13.34
N ILE A 25 12.96 11.27 12.07
CA ILE A 25 13.17 9.94 11.50
C ILE A 25 14.34 10.00 10.52
N TRP A 26 15.26 9.04 10.59
CA TRP A 26 16.11 8.70 9.46
C TRP A 26 15.36 7.76 8.54
N PHE A 27 15.04 8.23 7.34
CA PHE A 27 14.26 7.45 6.38
C PHE A 27 15.10 7.07 5.17
N SER A 28 15.16 5.78 4.84
CA SER A 28 15.84 5.25 3.65
C SER A 28 14.78 4.86 2.61
N PRO A 29 14.31 5.79 1.77
CA PRO A 29 13.33 5.49 0.72
C PRO A 29 13.96 4.57 -0.33
N HIS A 30 13.28 3.48 -0.68
CA HIS A 30 13.77 2.55 -1.70
C HIS A 30 12.81 2.37 -2.88
N THR A 31 11.52 2.69 -2.73
CA THR A 31 10.53 2.64 -3.84
C THR A 31 9.43 3.68 -3.68
N LEU A 32 8.94 4.19 -4.82
CA LEU A 32 7.69 4.93 -4.92
C LEU A 32 6.51 3.98 -5.09
N VAL A 33 5.51 4.08 -4.22
CA VAL A 33 4.26 3.32 -4.28
C VAL A 33 3.10 4.29 -4.49
N ARG A 34 2.14 3.93 -5.33
CA ARG A 34 0.91 4.70 -5.50
C ARG A 34 -0.28 3.82 -5.15
N ASP A 35 -1.09 4.29 -4.20
CA ASP A 35 -2.43 3.76 -3.99
C ASP A 35 -3.47 4.59 -4.77
N VAL A 36 -4.74 4.19 -4.73
CA VAL A 36 -5.84 4.88 -5.43
C VAL A 36 -5.98 6.38 -5.10
N ALA A 37 -5.50 6.83 -3.94
CA ALA A 37 -5.69 8.20 -3.45
C ALA A 37 -4.37 8.98 -3.28
N ARG A 38 -3.25 8.32 -2.96
CA ARG A 38 -2.02 8.97 -2.50
C ARG A 38 -0.78 8.23 -2.97
N ILE A 39 0.28 9.03 -3.14
CA ILE A 39 1.64 8.55 -3.35
C ILE A 39 2.29 8.34 -1.99
N HIS A 40 3.04 7.25 -1.87
CA HIS A 40 3.85 6.89 -0.72
C HIS A 40 5.27 6.58 -1.17
N PHE A 41 6.23 6.78 -0.29
CA PHE A 41 7.55 6.16 -0.44
C PHE A 41 7.63 5.02 0.55
N ARG A 42 7.94 3.82 0.05
CA ARG A 42 8.34 2.71 0.90
C ARG A 42 9.82 2.82 1.20
N GLY A 43 10.19 2.56 2.44
CA GLY A 43 11.57 2.63 2.88
C GLY A 43 11.74 2.15 4.32
N TYR A 44 12.99 2.11 4.77
CA TYR A 44 13.31 1.80 6.16
C TYR A 44 13.30 3.08 7.00
N GLY A 45 12.51 3.12 8.07
CA GLY A 45 12.46 4.24 9.01
C GLY A 45 13.10 3.88 10.34
N SER A 46 14.01 4.73 10.84
CA SER A 46 14.54 4.65 12.21
C SER A 46 14.20 5.93 12.99
N TRP A 47 13.50 5.78 14.12
CA TRP A 47 13.04 6.88 14.97
C TRP A 47 14.02 7.22 16.11
N SER A 48 15.03 6.39 16.32
CA SER A 48 16.14 6.67 17.24
C SER A 48 17.36 5.83 16.83
N ASP A 49 18.56 6.37 17.03
CA ASP A 49 19.80 5.71 16.59
C ASP A 49 20.05 4.35 17.29
N ASN A 50 19.38 4.09 18.42
CA ASN A 50 19.55 2.89 19.25
C ASN A 50 18.39 1.89 19.19
N GLN A 51 17.38 2.09 18.33
CA GLN A 51 16.27 1.16 18.17
C GLN A 51 16.27 0.59 16.75
N PRO A 52 15.98 -0.72 16.58
CA PRO A 52 15.78 -1.26 15.25
C PRO A 52 14.59 -0.54 14.60
N GLY A 53 14.85 0.08 13.45
CA GLY A 53 13.82 0.60 12.58
C GLY A 53 13.02 -0.50 11.89
N TYR A 54 12.07 -0.09 11.06
CA TYR A 54 11.21 -1.00 10.30
C TYR A 54 10.86 -0.42 8.93
N TYR A 55 10.46 -1.30 8.01
CA TYR A 55 9.98 -0.88 6.69
C TYR A 55 8.58 -0.29 6.81
N VAL A 56 8.39 0.88 6.20
CA VAL A 56 7.19 1.68 6.32
C VAL A 56 6.93 2.45 5.04
N ASP A 57 5.67 2.75 4.81
CA ASP A 57 5.23 3.65 3.75
C ASP A 57 4.98 5.04 4.34
N LEU A 58 5.73 6.04 3.88
CA LEU A 58 5.55 7.44 4.28
C LEU A 58 4.87 8.25 3.18
N VAL A 59 3.88 9.03 3.56
CA VAL A 59 3.21 9.98 2.67
C VAL A 59 4.06 11.25 2.57
N PRO A 60 4.52 11.68 1.38
CA PRO A 60 5.34 12.88 1.23
C PRO A 60 4.72 14.14 1.84
N SER A 61 3.40 14.29 1.73
CA SER A 61 2.67 15.47 2.24
C SER A 61 2.65 15.58 3.77
N ARG A 62 3.15 14.57 4.50
CA ARG A 62 3.27 14.58 5.96
C ARG A 62 4.68 14.88 6.46
N ILE A 63 5.62 15.12 5.56
CA ILE A 63 6.95 15.59 5.93
C ILE A 63 6.87 17.08 6.17
N TYR A 64 7.11 17.48 7.43
CA TYR A 64 7.08 18.87 7.84
C TYR A 64 8.31 19.61 7.35
N ARG A 65 9.49 19.04 7.60
CA ARG A 65 10.77 19.56 7.10
C ARG A 65 11.83 18.47 7.05
N VAL A 66 12.96 18.82 6.45
CA VAL A 66 14.18 18.02 6.48
C VAL A 66 15.11 18.60 7.53
N LEU A 67 15.68 17.74 8.35
CA LEU A 67 16.49 18.12 9.52
C LEU A 67 17.98 18.23 9.21
N GLY A 68 18.42 17.81 8.02
CA GLY A 68 19.83 17.81 7.64
C GLY A 68 20.10 17.16 6.29
N ASN A 69 21.37 16.87 6.02
CA ASN A 69 21.78 16.28 4.76
C ASN A 69 21.49 14.79 4.70
N SER A 70 21.20 14.30 3.49
CA SER A 70 21.06 12.86 3.25
C SER A 70 22.41 12.14 3.34
N ASP A 71 22.42 10.90 3.80
CA ASP A 71 23.62 10.11 4.06
C ASP A 71 23.51 8.72 3.40
N HIS A 72 24.53 8.33 2.65
CA HIS A 72 24.57 7.02 1.99
C HIS A 72 24.98 5.91 2.96
N SER A 73 25.83 6.21 3.95
CA SER A 73 26.32 5.21 4.92
C SER A 73 25.22 4.68 5.84
N ARG A 74 24.17 5.48 6.06
CA ARG A 74 22.97 5.13 6.83
C ARG A 74 21.86 4.46 5.99
N TYR A 75 22.05 4.32 4.68
CA TYR A 75 21.00 3.81 3.80
C TYR A 75 20.76 2.31 4.03
N VAL A 76 19.50 1.96 4.26
CA VAL A 76 19.03 0.57 4.32
C VAL A 76 18.16 0.31 3.09
N GLY A 77 18.62 -0.61 2.24
CA GLY A 77 17.96 -1.01 1.00
C GLY A 77 16.78 -1.96 1.19
N PRO A 78 16.16 -2.44 0.10
CA PRO A 78 14.99 -3.30 0.17
C PRO A 78 15.31 -4.77 0.50
N ASP A 79 16.58 -5.17 0.59
CA ASP A 79 16.96 -6.59 0.67
C ASP A 79 16.38 -7.31 1.91
N ALA A 80 16.28 -6.61 3.04
CA ALA A 80 15.67 -7.14 4.26
C ALA A 80 14.16 -6.85 4.39
N ASP A 81 13.55 -6.19 3.39
CA ASP A 81 12.12 -5.89 3.37
C ASP A 81 11.32 -7.12 2.92
N LYS A 82 11.07 -8.03 3.85
CA LYS A 82 10.37 -9.30 3.57
C LYS A 82 9.02 -9.07 2.90
N GLU A 83 8.23 -8.12 3.40
CA GLU A 83 6.92 -7.82 2.82
C GLU A 83 7.02 -7.27 1.39
N TRP A 84 8.08 -6.53 1.08
CA TRP A 84 8.30 -6.05 -0.28
C TRP A 84 8.74 -7.17 -1.21
N ASN A 85 9.65 -8.03 -0.76
CA ASN A 85 10.26 -9.07 -1.59
C ASN A 85 9.37 -10.31 -1.77
N GLU A 86 8.49 -10.58 -0.82
CA GLU A 86 7.51 -11.64 -0.91
C GLU A 86 6.32 -11.26 -1.79
N ARG A 87 5.84 -12.23 -2.56
CA ARG A 87 4.64 -12.10 -3.37
C ARG A 87 3.59 -13.10 -2.94
N VAL A 88 2.33 -12.66 -2.98
CA VAL A 88 1.16 -13.41 -2.55
C VAL A 88 0.08 -13.33 -3.61
N THR A 89 -0.73 -14.37 -3.69
CA THR A 89 -1.99 -14.33 -4.42
C THR A 89 -3.07 -13.82 -3.49
N LEU A 90 -3.80 -12.80 -3.92
CA LEU A 90 -4.96 -12.30 -3.20
C LEU A 90 -6.22 -12.88 -3.83
N THR A 91 -7.09 -13.44 -3.00
CA THR A 91 -8.39 -13.94 -3.42
C THR A 91 -9.48 -13.15 -2.72
N PHE A 92 -10.49 -12.77 -3.49
CA PHE A 92 -11.64 -12.03 -3.01
C PHE A 92 -12.92 -12.73 -3.45
N GLN A 93 -13.93 -12.67 -2.60
CA GLN A 93 -15.28 -13.08 -2.92
C GLN A 93 -16.15 -11.87 -3.13
N LEU A 94 -17.01 -11.95 -4.14
CA LEU A 94 -18.05 -10.97 -4.33
C LEU A 94 -18.99 -11.04 -3.13
N ASN A 95 -19.31 -9.89 -2.56
CA ASN A 95 -20.17 -9.83 -1.39
C ASN A 95 -21.57 -10.40 -1.73
N PRO A 96 -22.01 -11.49 -1.09
CA PRO A 96 -23.28 -12.15 -1.40
C PRO A 96 -24.50 -11.30 -1.00
N LYS A 97 -24.30 -10.23 -0.23
CA LYS A 97 -25.36 -9.30 0.19
C LYS A 97 -25.56 -8.13 -0.78
N LEU A 98 -24.88 -8.12 -1.93
CA LEU A 98 -25.07 -7.07 -2.93
C LEU A 98 -26.47 -7.15 -3.56
N PRO A 99 -27.11 -6.00 -3.82
CA PRO A 99 -28.34 -5.98 -4.62
C PRO A 99 -28.12 -6.59 -6.01
N GLU A 100 -29.11 -7.33 -6.51
CA GLU A 100 -29.01 -8.09 -7.77
C GLU A 100 -28.67 -7.20 -8.97
N ASN A 101 -29.17 -5.97 -9.02
CA ASN A 101 -28.84 -5.01 -10.09
C ASN A 101 -27.36 -4.61 -10.07
N ILE A 102 -26.75 -4.46 -8.89
CA ILE A 102 -25.32 -4.18 -8.75
C ILE A 102 -24.51 -5.41 -9.14
N ARG A 103 -24.93 -6.59 -8.70
CA ARG A 103 -24.29 -7.86 -9.06
C ARG A 103 -24.25 -8.06 -10.58
N LYS A 104 -25.39 -7.88 -11.27
CA LYS A 104 -25.48 -7.94 -12.74
C LYS A 104 -24.58 -6.92 -13.44
N THR A 105 -24.51 -5.69 -12.92
CA THR A 105 -23.63 -4.65 -13.48
C THR A 105 -22.17 -5.09 -13.40
N LEU A 106 -21.74 -5.60 -12.24
CA LEU A 106 -20.39 -6.12 -12.06
C LEU A 106 -20.15 -7.35 -12.95
N CYS A 107 -21.14 -8.24 -13.16
CA CYS A 107 -21.03 -9.37 -14.10
C CYS A 107 -20.62 -8.88 -15.48
N LEU A 108 -21.34 -7.89 -16.01
CA LEU A 108 -21.09 -7.33 -17.34
C LEU A 108 -19.68 -6.72 -17.45
N GLU A 109 -19.22 -5.98 -16.44
CA GLU A 109 -17.86 -5.42 -16.41
C GLU A 109 -16.75 -6.49 -16.45
N HIS A 110 -17.02 -7.68 -15.89
CA HIS A 110 -16.04 -8.75 -15.77
C HIS A 110 -16.12 -9.79 -16.92
N GLU A 111 -17.30 -10.00 -17.51
CA GLU A 111 -17.51 -10.93 -18.65
C GLU A 111 -16.71 -10.51 -19.89
N GLU A 112 -16.54 -9.21 -20.14
CA GLU A 112 -15.68 -8.71 -21.22
C GLU A 112 -14.20 -9.11 -21.05
N ASN A 113 -13.79 -9.61 -19.88
CA ASN A 113 -12.39 -9.85 -19.52
C ASN A 113 -11.95 -11.34 -19.46
N ARG A 114 -12.79 -12.32 -19.87
CA ARG A 114 -12.50 -13.74 -20.27
C ARG A 114 -13.51 -14.75 -19.71
N ASN A 115 -13.63 -15.88 -20.42
CA ASN A 115 -14.20 -17.20 -20.05
C ASN A 115 -13.95 -17.66 -18.59
N ARG A 116 -14.54 -17.00 -17.59
CA ARG A 116 -14.49 -17.41 -16.18
C ARG A 116 -15.81 -18.03 -15.78
N THR A 117 -15.75 -19.29 -15.37
CA THR A 117 -16.89 -20.10 -14.89
C THR A 117 -17.38 -19.69 -13.49
N VAL A 118 -16.67 -18.79 -12.78
CA VAL A 118 -17.02 -18.32 -11.43
C VAL A 118 -16.81 -16.81 -11.35
N PHE A 119 -17.89 -16.05 -11.50
CA PHE A 119 -17.90 -14.59 -11.41
C PHE A 119 -17.73 -14.08 -9.95
N ASP A 120 -18.14 -14.90 -8.98
CA ASP A 120 -18.15 -14.51 -7.57
C ASP A 120 -16.76 -14.51 -6.94
N THR A 121 -15.70 -14.89 -7.66
CA THR A 121 -14.33 -14.95 -7.14
C THR A 121 -13.35 -14.15 -8.01
N LEU A 122 -12.64 -13.21 -7.38
CA LEU A 122 -11.57 -12.44 -7.99
C LEU A 122 -10.22 -12.90 -7.44
N VAL A 123 -9.38 -13.45 -8.31
CA VAL A 123 -8.00 -13.83 -8.00
C VAL A 123 -7.04 -12.83 -8.63
N ILE A 124 -6.16 -12.22 -7.81
CA ILE A 124 -5.08 -11.33 -8.24
C ILE A 124 -3.75 -11.99 -7.83
N PRO A 125 -3.07 -12.66 -8.78
CA PRO A 125 -1.78 -13.30 -8.50
C PRO A 125 -0.66 -12.27 -8.37
N ASP A 126 0.46 -12.71 -7.79
CA ASP A 126 1.77 -12.02 -7.90
C ASP A 126 1.83 -10.61 -7.27
N VAL A 127 1.02 -10.35 -6.24
CA VAL A 127 1.01 -9.06 -5.53
C VAL A 127 2.10 -9.04 -4.47
N ARG A 128 2.94 -8.00 -4.43
CA ARG A 128 3.90 -7.81 -3.32
C ARG A 128 3.14 -7.73 -1.99
N ARG A 129 3.54 -8.48 -0.97
CA ARG A 129 2.82 -8.55 0.32
C ARG A 129 2.63 -7.16 0.95
N ALA A 130 3.63 -6.28 0.84
CA ALA A 130 3.58 -4.89 1.28
C ALA A 130 2.40 -4.08 0.67
N LEU A 131 1.94 -4.46 -0.53
CA LEU A 131 0.88 -3.76 -1.25
C LEU A 131 -0.52 -4.31 -0.98
N ARG A 132 -0.63 -5.43 -0.25
CA ARG A 132 -1.89 -6.13 0.01
C ARG A 132 -3.00 -5.19 0.49
N ARG A 133 -2.73 -4.39 1.53
CA ARG A 133 -3.71 -3.46 2.11
C ARG A 133 -4.18 -2.38 1.13
N TYR A 134 -3.33 -1.97 0.19
CA TYR A 134 -3.74 -0.99 -0.83
C TYR A 134 -4.67 -1.61 -1.87
N VAL A 135 -4.35 -2.83 -2.32
CA VAL A 135 -5.20 -3.58 -3.26
C VAL A 135 -6.55 -3.86 -2.61
N GLU A 136 -6.56 -4.41 -1.40
CA GLU A 136 -7.78 -4.67 -0.63
C GLU A 136 -8.65 -3.41 -0.53
N ARG A 137 -8.10 -2.29 -0.04
CA ARG A 137 -8.85 -1.03 0.11
C ARG A 137 -9.37 -0.49 -1.23
N SER A 138 -8.66 -0.69 -2.33
CA SER A 138 -9.08 -0.23 -3.65
C SER A 138 -10.25 -1.02 -4.24
N LEU A 139 -10.41 -2.27 -3.83
CA LEU A 139 -11.44 -3.19 -4.35
C LEU A 139 -12.62 -3.32 -3.40
N GLN A 140 -12.42 -3.05 -2.12
CA GLN A 140 -13.41 -3.31 -1.08
C GLN A 140 -14.69 -2.50 -1.29
N TYR A 141 -14.62 -1.24 -1.73
CA TYR A 141 -15.80 -0.39 -1.82
C TYR A 141 -15.92 0.32 -3.17
N ARG A 142 -17.16 0.41 -3.68
CA ARG A 142 -17.50 1.23 -4.86
C ARG A 142 -18.80 1.99 -4.65
N PHE A 143 -18.89 3.18 -5.24
CA PHE A 143 -20.10 3.98 -5.26
C PHE A 143 -20.96 3.59 -6.47
N PHE A 144 -22.24 3.33 -6.23
CA PHE A 144 -23.26 3.18 -7.25
C PHE A 144 -24.45 4.07 -6.90
N SER A 145 -24.83 4.97 -7.82
CA SER A 145 -25.98 5.86 -7.67
C SER A 145 -26.06 6.59 -6.31
N GLY A 146 -24.92 7.06 -5.80
CA GLY A 146 -24.84 7.79 -4.52
C GLY A 146 -24.67 6.92 -3.27
N SER A 147 -24.76 5.59 -3.39
CA SER A 147 -24.59 4.66 -2.27
C SER A 147 -23.25 3.94 -2.33
N LEU A 148 -22.60 3.77 -1.18
CA LEU A 148 -21.35 3.01 -1.05
C LEU A 148 -21.65 1.54 -0.78
N TYR A 149 -21.13 0.64 -1.62
CA TYR A 149 -21.30 -0.79 -1.48
C TYR A 149 -19.98 -1.48 -1.20
N HIS A 150 -19.99 -2.46 -0.28
CA HIS A 150 -18.88 -3.38 -0.04
C HIS A 150 -18.91 -4.44 -1.14
N ILE A 151 -17.97 -4.38 -2.08
CA ILE A 151 -17.98 -5.20 -3.30
C ILE A 151 -17.20 -6.50 -3.10
N TRP A 152 -15.90 -6.40 -2.85
CA TRP A 152 -14.98 -7.54 -2.77
C TRP A 152 -14.54 -7.76 -1.33
N ILE A 153 -14.76 -8.96 -0.80
CA ILE A 153 -14.39 -9.40 0.54
C ILE A 153 -13.12 -10.25 0.43
N PRO A 154 -12.01 -9.90 1.10
CA PRO A 154 -10.81 -10.74 1.10
C PRO A 154 -11.07 -12.10 1.78
N ASP A 155 -10.65 -13.20 1.16
CA ASP A 155 -10.85 -14.56 1.72
C ASP A 155 -10.10 -14.77 3.04
N ASN A 156 -8.94 -14.12 3.17
CA ASN A 156 -8.22 -14.02 4.43
C ASN A 156 -8.27 -12.55 4.85
N PRO A 157 -9.07 -12.13 5.85
CA PRO A 157 -8.92 -10.79 6.40
C PRO A 157 -7.50 -10.65 7.00
N PRO A 158 -6.89 -9.46 6.98
CA PRO A 158 -5.60 -9.25 7.62
C PRO A 158 -5.70 -9.56 9.13
N ASP A 159 -4.66 -10.17 9.71
CA ASP A 159 -4.53 -10.27 11.17
C ASP A 159 -4.66 -8.86 11.80
N PRO A 160 -5.34 -8.75 12.96
CA PRO A 160 -5.68 -7.48 13.61
C PRO A 160 -4.47 -6.57 13.90
#